data_AF-X1VLZ2-F1
#
_entry.id   AF-X1VLZ2-F1
#
_cell.length_a   1.000
_cell.length_b   1.000
_cell.length_c   1.000
_cell.angle_alpha   90.00
_cell.angle_beta   90.00
_cell.angle_gamma   90.00
#
_symmetry.space_group_name_H-M   'P 1'
#
loop_
_entity.id
_entity.type
_entity.pdbx_description
1 polymer ?
#
loop_
_entity_poly.entity_id
_entity_poly.type
_entity_poly.pdbx_seq_one_letter_code
_entity_poly.pdbx_strand_id
1 'polypeptide(L)'
;SIVDNIYMGTAMVAKNGMPPSMLGYNDDIVDYPYDPARAKTLLAEAGYPDGFEVTLYVMPVSRPYIFDPPKIGEAIQSYLGAVGIKVNIYSVD
;
A
#
# COMPACT_ATOMS: atom_id res chain seq x y z
N SER A 1 -9.63 6.39 -2.48
CA SER A 1 -8.47 5.64 -1.94
C SER A 1 -8.65 4.14 -2.22
N ILE A 2 -7.71 3.25 -1.86
CA ILE A 2 -7.95 1.79 -1.91
C ILE A 2 -9.20 1.41 -1.11
N VAL A 3 -9.38 1.99 0.08
CA VAL A 3 -10.56 1.75 0.94
C VAL A 3 -11.86 2.18 0.24
N ASP A 4 -11.91 3.38 -0.33
CA ASP A 4 -13.14 3.86 -0.96
C ASP A 4 -13.44 3.12 -2.27
N ASN A 5 -12.41 2.89 -3.10
CA ASN A 5 -12.58 2.41 -4.47
C ASN A 5 -12.69 0.88 -4.56
N ILE A 6 -12.05 0.14 -3.65
CA ILE A 6 -12.01 -1.32 -3.68
C ILE A 6 -12.86 -1.92 -2.56
N TYR A 7 -12.77 -1.38 -1.34
CA TYR A 7 -13.57 -1.85 -0.20
C TYR A 7 -14.92 -1.13 -0.09
N MET A 8 -15.24 -0.18 -0.98
CA MET A 8 -16.53 0.52 -0.98
C MET A 8 -16.87 1.17 0.37
N GLY A 9 -15.86 1.65 1.10
CA GLY A 9 -16.03 2.27 2.43
C GLY A 9 -16.35 1.30 3.58
N THR A 10 -16.28 -0.02 3.33
CA THR A 10 -16.53 -1.05 4.36
C THR A 10 -15.29 -1.39 5.19
N ALA A 11 -14.14 -0.79 4.85
CA ALA A 11 -12.88 -0.91 5.57
C ALA A 11 -12.46 0.43 6.18
N MET A 12 -11.49 0.40 7.08
CA MET A 12 -10.86 1.59 7.66
C MET A 12 -9.37 1.62 7.29
N VAL A 13 -8.81 2.81 7.10
CA VAL A 13 -7.36 2.98 6.90
C VAL A 13 -6.64 2.58 8.20
N ALA A 14 -5.63 1.72 8.08
CA ALA A 14 -4.85 1.24 9.21
C ALA A 14 -3.66 2.16 9.46
N LYS A 15 -3.58 2.72 10.67
CA LYS A 15 -2.40 3.48 11.18
C LYS A 15 -1.54 2.68 12.17
N ASN A 16 -2.00 1.48 12.53
CA ASN A 16 -1.38 0.57 13.50
C ASN A 16 -1.34 -0.85 12.93
N GLY A 17 -0.45 -1.70 13.45
CA GLY A 17 -0.42 -3.12 13.13
C GLY A 17 -1.59 -3.93 13.73
N MET A 18 -2.25 -3.39 14.75
CA MET A 18 -3.44 -3.97 15.39
C MET A 18 -4.69 -3.14 15.03
N PRO A 19 -5.88 -3.76 14.94
CA PRO A 19 -7.13 -3.02 14.74
C PRO A 19 -7.56 -2.27 16.01
N PRO A 20 -8.35 -1.19 15.89
CA PRO A 20 -8.81 -0.38 17.03
C PRO A 20 -9.58 -1.14 18.10
N SER A 21 -10.16 -2.29 17.76
CA SER A 21 -10.93 -3.13 18.68
C SER A 21 -10.07 -3.97 19.63
N MET A 22 -8.75 -4.04 19.43
CA MET A 22 -7.85 -4.81 20.30
C MET A 22 -7.29 -3.96 21.43
N LEU A 23 -7.22 -4.55 22.64
CA LEU A 23 -6.55 -3.93 23.78
C LEU A 23 -5.09 -3.64 23.45
N GLY A 24 -4.62 -2.42 23.74
CA GLY A 24 -3.27 -1.98 23.43
C GLY A 24 -3.12 -1.23 22.09
N TYR A 25 -4.23 -0.97 21.38
CA TYR A 25 -4.23 -0.03 20.26
C TYR A 25 -3.73 1.36 20.72
N ASN A 26 -2.81 1.95 19.96
CA ASN A 26 -2.26 3.26 20.27
C ASN A 26 -2.87 4.34 19.37
N ASP A 27 -3.75 5.17 19.94
CA ASP A 27 -4.40 6.27 19.22
C ASP A 27 -3.48 7.45 18.90
N ASP A 28 -2.34 7.57 19.60
CA ASP A 28 -1.40 8.67 19.41
C ASP A 28 -0.53 8.50 18.14
N ILE A 29 -0.55 7.33 17.51
CA ILE A 29 0.14 7.13 16.24
C ILE A 29 -0.53 7.97 15.15
N VAL A 30 0.30 8.72 14.42
CA VAL A 30 -0.07 9.49 13.24
C VAL A 30 0.33 8.70 12.00
N ASP A 31 -0.61 8.51 11.08
CA ASP A 31 -0.39 7.78 9.84
C ASP A 31 0.47 8.57 8.86
N TYR A 32 1.08 7.88 7.90
CA TYR A 32 1.77 8.53 6.79
C TYR A 32 0.74 9.08 5.79
N PRO A 33 0.79 10.38 5.46
CA PRO A 33 -0.08 10.93 4.44
C PRO A 33 0.32 10.41 3.06
N TYR A 34 -0.66 10.33 2.15
CA TYR A 34 -0.38 10.08 0.74
C TYR A 34 0.23 11.34 0.11
N ASP A 35 1.55 11.35 -0.06
CA ASP A 35 2.31 12.45 -0.66
C ASP A 35 3.36 11.93 -1.67
N PRO A 36 2.99 11.83 -2.97
CA PRO A 36 3.92 11.40 -4.02
C PRO A 36 5.13 12.33 -4.20
N ALA A 37 5.00 13.62 -3.89
CA ALA A 37 6.10 14.57 -4.02
C ALA A 37 7.15 14.31 -2.94
N ARG A 38 6.72 14.15 -1.67
CA ARG A 38 7.60 13.78 -0.57
C ARG A 38 8.25 12.41 -0.80
N ALA A 39 7.51 11.44 -1.34
CA ALA A 39 8.05 10.13 -1.70
C ALA A 39 9.20 10.24 -2.72
N LYS A 40 9.05 11.04 -3.79
CA LYS A 40 10.12 11.29 -4.77
C LYS A 40 11.35 11.95 -4.14
N THR A 41 11.15 12.91 -3.24
CA THR A 41 12.26 13.54 -2.49
C THR A 41 13.03 12.51 -1.68
N LEU A 42 12.34 11.66 -0.92
CA LEU A 42 12.98 10.62 -0.10
C LEU A 42 13.71 9.58 -0.95
N LEU A 43 13.17 9.20 -2.11
CA LEU A 43 13.85 8.31 -3.05
C LEU A 43 15.17 8.90 -3.55
N ALA A 44 15.17 10.19 -3.93
CA ALA A 44 16.39 10.88 -4.35
C ALA A 44 17.42 11.00 -3.21
N GLU A 45 16.98 11.37 -2.00
CA GLU A 45 17.84 11.41 -0.79
C GLU A 45 18.47 10.04 -0.48
N ALA A 46 17.74 8.96 -0.74
CA ALA A 46 18.21 7.58 -0.58
C ALA A 46 19.10 7.08 -1.73
N GLY A 47 19.38 7.89 -2.76
CA GLY A 47 20.22 7.52 -3.90
C GLY A 47 19.48 6.81 -5.04
N TYR A 48 18.14 6.87 -5.06
CA TYR A 48 17.28 6.31 -6.11
C TYR A 48 16.44 7.40 -6.82
N PRO A 49 17.06 8.46 -7.38
CA PRO A 49 16.30 9.55 -8.02
C PRO A 49 15.47 9.08 -9.22
N ASP A 50 15.93 8.04 -9.90
CA ASP A 50 15.25 7.41 -11.06
C ASP A 50 14.45 6.16 -10.66
N GLY A 51 14.31 5.89 -9.36
CA GLY A 51 13.62 4.72 -8.82
C GLY A 51 14.40 3.41 -8.98
N PHE A 52 13.68 2.30 -8.95
CA PHE A 52 14.20 0.94 -9.04
C PHE A 52 13.06 -0.04 -9.37
N GLU A 53 13.41 -1.31 -9.56
CA GLU A 53 12.48 -2.39 -9.84
C GLU A 53 12.27 -3.29 -8.62
N VAL A 54 11.02 -3.68 -8.37
CA VAL A 54 10.64 -4.60 -7.29
C VAL A 54 9.63 -5.63 -7.76
N THR A 55 9.57 -6.76 -7.06
CA THR A 55 8.51 -7.75 -7.22
C THR A 55 7.51 -7.63 -6.07
N LEU A 56 6.24 -7.41 -6.39
CA LEU A 56 5.13 -7.45 -5.45
C LEU A 56 4.45 -8.82 -5.52
N TYR A 57 4.50 -9.55 -4.41
CA TYR A 57 3.84 -10.85 -4.27
C TYR A 57 2.37 -10.61 -3.93
N VAL A 58 1.48 -11.07 -4.79
CA VAL A 58 0.03 -10.91 -4.65
C VAL A 58 -0.61 -12.29 -4.55
N MET A 59 -1.53 -12.45 -3.60
CA MET A 59 -2.29 -13.71 -3.46
C MET A 59 -3.37 -13.79 -4.54
N PRO A 60 -3.68 -14.97 -5.08
CA PRO A 60 -4.68 -15.10 -6.15
C PRO A 60 -6.13 -15.04 -5.63
N VAL A 61 -6.33 -15.19 -4.32
CA VAL A 61 -7.65 -15.43 -3.71
C VAL A 61 -7.95 -14.48 -2.56
N SER A 62 -9.23 -14.16 -2.39
CA SER A 62 -9.73 -13.31 -1.32
C SER A 62 -9.39 -13.84 0.08
N ARG A 63 -9.18 -12.93 1.02
CA ARG A 63 -9.00 -13.20 2.45
C ARG A 63 -9.81 -12.17 3.26
N PRO A 64 -10.16 -12.45 4.53
CA PRO A 64 -10.91 -11.50 5.36
C PRO A 64 -10.26 -10.11 5.52
N TYR A 65 -8.93 -10.04 5.43
CA TYR A 65 -8.16 -8.79 5.53
C TYR A 65 -7.77 -8.20 4.17
N ILE A 66 -8.00 -8.92 3.06
CA ILE A 66 -7.75 -8.44 1.71
C ILE A 66 -8.81 -8.96 0.73
N PHE A 67 -9.82 -8.13 0.45
CA PHE A 67 -11.03 -8.55 -0.28
C PHE A 67 -10.73 -8.94 -1.74
N ASP A 68 -9.98 -8.10 -2.46
CA ASP A 68 -9.62 -8.30 -3.87
C ASP A 68 -8.10 -8.08 -4.05
N PRO A 69 -7.27 -9.08 -3.68
CA PRO A 69 -5.82 -8.92 -3.71
C PRO A 69 -5.26 -8.53 -5.08
N PRO A 70 -5.71 -9.09 -6.23
CA PRO A 70 -5.26 -8.65 -7.54
C PRO A 70 -5.47 -7.15 -7.79
N LYS A 71 -6.68 -6.62 -7.57
CA LYS A 71 -6.95 -5.18 -7.77
C LYS A 71 -6.17 -4.29 -6.80
N ILE A 72 -5.97 -4.75 -5.58
CA ILE A 72 -5.17 -4.02 -4.59
C ILE A 72 -3.69 -4.00 -5.02
N GLY A 73 -3.18 -5.11 -5.54
CA GLY A 73 -1.84 -5.19 -6.12
C GLY A 73 -1.64 -4.22 -7.30
N GLU A 74 -2.60 -4.14 -8.21
CA GLU A 74 -2.60 -3.18 -9.34
C GLU A 74 -2.63 -1.73 -8.87
N ALA A 75 -3.44 -1.41 -7.84
CA ALA A 75 -3.47 -0.08 -7.27
C ALA A 75 -2.12 0.32 -6.64
N ILE A 76 -1.48 -0.60 -5.91
CA ILE A 76 -0.13 -0.40 -5.34
C ILE A 76 0.91 -0.23 -6.45
N GLN A 77 0.87 -1.06 -7.50
CA GLN A 77 1.74 -0.92 -8.68
C GLN A 77 1.59 0.46 -9.32
N SER A 78 0.36 0.97 -9.47
CA SER A 78 0.12 2.30 -10.02
C SER A 78 0.69 3.42 -9.13
N TYR A 79 0.47 3.35 -7.81
CA TYR A 79 0.97 4.37 -6.88
C TYR A 79 2.50 4.40 -6.80
N LEU A 80 3.14 3.24 -6.78
CA LEU A 80 4.60 3.14 -6.80
C LEU A 80 5.18 3.56 -8.17
N GLY A 81 4.51 3.23 -9.26
CA GLY A 81 4.87 3.67 -10.61
C GLY A 81 4.85 5.20 -10.76
N ALA A 82 3.91 5.89 -10.11
CA ALA A 82 3.82 7.35 -10.12
C ALA A 82 5.05 8.06 -9.49
N VAL A 83 5.83 7.32 -8.68
CA VAL A 83 7.07 7.78 -8.05
C VAL A 83 8.33 7.14 -8.62
N GLY A 84 8.24 6.45 -9.76
CA GLY A 84 9.38 5.88 -10.48
C GLY A 84 9.76 4.45 -10.09
N ILE A 85 9.01 3.81 -9.19
CA ILE A 85 9.26 2.41 -8.82
C ILE A 85 8.51 1.50 -9.79
N LYS A 86 9.25 0.70 -10.56
CA LYS A 86 8.68 -0.32 -11.44
C LYS A 86 8.32 -1.55 -10.62
N VAL A 87 7.04 -1.89 -10.56
CA VAL A 87 6.55 -3.05 -9.80
C VAL A 87 6.19 -4.18 -10.75
N ASN A 88 6.83 -5.33 -10.61
CA ASN A 88 6.40 -6.58 -11.23
C ASN A 88 5.49 -7.33 -10.27
N ILE A 89 4.28 -7.66 -10.70
CA ILE A 89 3.38 -8.48 -9.89
C ILE A 89 3.74 -9.95 -10.10
N TYR A 90 3.95 -10.67 -9.01
CA TYR A 90 4.08 -12.11 -8.99
C TYR A 90 2.92 -12.70 -8.19
N SER A 91 2.19 -13.64 -8.79
CA SER A 91 1.17 -14.44 -8.10
C SER A 91 1.47 -15.90 -8.37
N VAL A 92 1.41 -16.72 -7.33
CA VAL A 92 1.34 -18.18 -7.48
C VAL A 92 -0.12 -18.57 -7.69
N ASP A 93 -0.35 -19.45 -8.66
CA ASP A 93 -1.65 -20.09 -8.91
C ASP A 93 -2.04 -21.06 -7.78
#